data_AF-A0A4P6FPK9-F1
#
_entry.id   AF-A0A4P6FPK9-F1
#
_cell.length_a   1.000
_cell.length_b   1.000
_cell.length_c   1.000
_cell.angle_alpha   90.00
_cell.angle_beta   90.00
_cell.angle_gamma   90.00
#
_symmetry.space_group_name_H-M   'P 1'
#
loop_
_entity.id
_entity.type
_entity.pdbx_description
1 polymer ?
#
loop_
_entity_poly.entity_id
_entity_poly.type
_entity_poly.pdbx_seq_one_letter_code
_entity_poly.pdbx_strand_id
1 'polypeptide(L)'
;MPLKPKRLALAAGLLAVAAAGGAGMATASDGDAPVGAAFVPLDEVVVPIIGSNRVEGTLRVSMVIEAKDESEAAKVSDRLPELRSATLAAAVEYSRLYASALAPVDAERLRGDMTAALKQANPAVGRVLVTEVSAFPV
;
A
#
# COMPACT_ATOMS: atom_id res chain seq x y z
N MET A 1 31.38 -37.47 -34.72
CA MET A 1 31.65 -36.69 -35.95
C MET A 1 30.62 -35.55 -35.99
N PRO A 2 31.04 -34.28 -35.83
CA PRO A 2 30.15 -33.14 -35.66
C PRO A 2 29.85 -32.46 -37.01
N LEU A 3 28.60 -32.06 -37.24
CA LEU A 3 28.25 -31.16 -38.34
C LEU A 3 27.38 -30.01 -37.82
N LYS A 4 28.06 -28.95 -37.37
CA LYS A 4 27.63 -27.55 -37.59
C LYS A 4 28.34 -27.10 -38.87
N PRO A 5 27.66 -26.47 -39.85
CA PRO A 5 27.53 -25.00 -39.89
C PRO A 5 26.24 -24.57 -40.65
N LYS A 6 25.83 -23.33 -40.92
CA LYS A 6 26.20 -21.94 -40.62
C LYS A 6 24.93 -21.13 -40.96
N ARG A 7 24.63 -20.14 -40.11
CA ARG A 7 23.99 -18.84 -40.39
C ARG A 7 23.31 -18.68 -41.76
N LEU A 8 21.98 -18.57 -41.76
CA LEU A 8 21.28 -17.64 -42.64
C LEU A 8 20.45 -16.70 -41.77
N ALA A 9 20.86 -15.43 -41.76
CA ALA A 9 20.01 -14.33 -41.37
C ALA A 9 19.04 -14.06 -42.53
N LEU A 10 17.76 -13.95 -42.23
CA LEU A 10 16.84 -13.17 -43.05
C LEU A 10 15.99 -12.31 -42.11
N ALA A 11 16.12 -11.01 -42.30
CA ALA A 11 15.42 -9.98 -41.56
C ALA A 11 14.08 -9.65 -42.22
N ALA A 12 13.20 -9.12 -41.37
CA ALA A 12 12.13 -8.15 -41.64
C ALA A 12 10.87 -8.60 -42.40
N GLY A 13 9.73 -8.36 -41.74
CA GLY A 13 8.42 -8.34 -42.40
C GLY A 13 7.23 -8.32 -41.43
N LEU A 14 6.98 -7.14 -40.84
CA LEU A 14 5.75 -6.63 -40.23
C LEU A 14 4.59 -7.62 -39.91
N LEU A 15 4.22 -7.66 -38.63
CA LEU A 15 2.80 -7.67 -38.23
C LEU A 15 2.63 -6.85 -36.95
N ALA A 16 2.33 -5.57 -37.14
CA ALA A 16 1.79 -4.71 -36.10
C ALA A 16 0.34 -5.14 -35.84
N VAL A 17 0.11 -5.92 -34.79
CA VAL A 17 -1.23 -6.06 -34.20
C VAL A 17 -1.33 -5.01 -33.10
N ALA A 18 -1.80 -3.83 -33.49
CA ALA A 18 -2.40 -2.89 -32.57
C ALA A 18 -3.78 -3.44 -32.19
N ALA A 19 -3.83 -4.27 -31.14
CA ALA A 19 -5.07 -4.59 -30.46
C ALA A 19 -5.11 -3.79 -29.16
N ALA A 20 -5.82 -2.67 -29.23
CA ALA A 20 -6.32 -1.93 -28.09
C ALA A 20 -7.06 -2.90 -27.16
N GLY A 21 -6.49 -3.15 -26.00
CA GLY A 21 -7.11 -3.91 -24.91
C GLY A 21 -6.68 -3.26 -23.62
N GLY A 22 -7.50 -2.33 -23.12
CA GLY A 22 -7.26 -1.64 -21.86
C GLY A 22 -7.19 -2.63 -20.70
N ALA A 23 -5.98 -2.90 -20.24
CA ALA A 23 -5.70 -3.20 -18.86
C ALA A 23 -4.65 -2.17 -18.46
N GLY A 24 -5.10 -1.09 -17.82
CA GLY A 24 -4.20 -0.12 -17.24
C GLY A 24 -3.31 -0.86 -16.26
N MET A 25 -2.07 -1.16 -16.66
CA MET A 25 -1.01 -1.38 -15.69
C MET A 25 -0.87 -0.06 -14.95
N ALA A 26 -1.43 -0.02 -13.74
CA ALA A 26 -1.08 1.00 -12.78
C ALA A 26 0.44 0.90 -12.58
N THR A 27 1.17 1.80 -13.22
CA THR A 27 2.53 2.12 -12.81
C THR A 27 2.39 2.79 -11.46
N ALA A 28 2.47 2.01 -10.38
CA ALA A 28 2.78 2.57 -9.09
C ALA A 28 4.08 3.36 -9.29
N SER A 29 4.03 4.67 -9.06
CA SER A 29 5.25 5.46 -9.08
C SER A 29 6.05 4.98 -7.89
N ASP A 30 7.08 4.18 -8.15
CA ASP A 30 8.08 3.81 -7.15
C ASP A 30 8.69 5.11 -6.63
N GLY A 31 8.18 5.60 -5.51
CA GLY A 31 8.93 6.52 -4.68
C GLY A 31 10.07 5.68 -4.12
N ASP A 32 11.21 5.69 -4.80
CA ASP A 32 12.42 4.97 -4.42
C ASP A 32 12.63 5.12 -2.91
N ALA A 33 12.64 4.00 -2.19
CA ALA A 33 12.94 4.04 -0.77
C ALA A 33 14.34 4.65 -0.63
N PRO A 34 14.52 5.70 0.19
CA PRO A 34 15.84 6.30 0.38
C PRO A 34 16.84 5.20 0.75
N VAL A 35 18.04 5.25 0.16
CA VAL A 35 19.12 4.33 0.56
C VAL A 35 19.35 4.50 2.07
N GLY A 36 19.16 3.42 2.83
CA GLY A 36 19.24 3.43 4.29
C GLY A 36 17.89 3.59 5.03
N ALA A 37 16.76 3.59 4.32
CA ALA A 37 15.44 3.57 4.95
C ALA A 37 15.28 2.38 5.90
N ALA A 38 14.64 2.62 7.03
CA ALA A 38 14.35 1.62 8.05
C ALA A 38 12.84 1.46 8.21
N PHE A 39 12.41 0.24 8.54
CA PHE A 39 11.00 -0.14 8.53
C PHE A 39 10.55 -0.58 9.92
N VAL A 40 9.47 0.02 10.42
CA VAL A 40 8.88 -0.32 11.72
C VAL A 40 7.51 -0.94 11.49
N PRO A 41 7.31 -2.23 11.82
CA PRO A 41 6.02 -2.87 11.64
C PRO A 41 4.98 -2.29 12.60
N LEU A 42 3.74 -2.19 12.15
CA LEU A 42 2.59 -1.91 12.98
C LEU A 42 1.74 -3.16 13.15
N ASP A 43 1.03 -3.24 14.27
CA ASP A 43 0.05 -4.28 14.49
C ASP A 43 -1.11 -4.12 13.50
N GLU A 44 -1.68 -5.25 13.07
CA GLU A 44 -2.85 -5.26 12.20
C GLU A 44 -4.02 -4.51 12.85
N VAL A 45 -4.70 -3.69 12.05
CA VAL A 45 -5.87 -2.93 12.49
C VAL A 45 -7.12 -3.49 11.84
N VAL A 46 -8.13 -3.78 12.67
CA VAL A 46 -9.43 -4.29 12.26
C VAL A 46 -10.50 -3.36 12.80
N VAL A 47 -11.28 -2.75 11.91
CA VAL A 47 -12.35 -1.80 12.27
C VAL A 47 -13.65 -2.14 11.55
N PRO A 48 -14.81 -1.89 12.16
CA PRO A 48 -16.09 -2.12 11.49
C PRO A 48 -16.31 -1.07 10.38
N ILE A 49 -16.96 -1.51 9.30
CA ILE A 49 -17.54 -0.63 8.28
C ILE A 49 -18.97 -0.33 8.73
N ILE A 50 -19.25 0.94 9.04
CA ILE A 50 -20.52 1.37 9.62
C ILE A 50 -21.35 2.07 8.54
N GLY A 51 -22.46 1.45 8.16
CA GLY A 51 -23.48 2.06 7.30
C GLY A 51 -24.48 2.90 8.11
N SER A 52 -25.61 3.28 7.50
CA SER A 52 -26.54 4.24 8.10
C SER A 52 -27.12 3.83 9.46
N ASN A 53 -27.24 2.54 9.75
CA ASN A 53 -27.81 2.05 11.02
C ASN A 53 -27.26 0.70 11.50
N ARG A 54 -26.22 0.16 10.84
CA ARG A 54 -25.68 -1.17 11.14
C ARG A 54 -24.22 -1.29 10.72
N VAL A 55 -23.55 -2.30 11.26
CA VAL A 55 -22.26 -2.77 10.72
C VAL A 55 -22.54 -3.50 9.41
N GLU A 56 -21.90 -3.06 8.33
CA GLU A 56 -22.05 -3.65 6.99
C GLU A 56 -20.89 -4.58 6.64
N GLY A 57 -19.76 -4.44 7.31
CA GLY A 57 -18.57 -5.24 7.05
C GLY A 57 -17.45 -4.93 8.02
N THR A 58 -16.27 -5.43 7.67
CA THR A 58 -15.01 -5.22 8.40
C THR A 58 -13.93 -4.77 7.42
N LEU A 59 -13.17 -3.75 7.81
CA LEU A 59 -11.94 -3.33 7.16
C LEU A 59 -10.76 -3.88 7.97
N ARG A 60 -9.85 -4.59 7.30
CA ARG A 60 -8.60 -5.13 7.86
C ARG A 60 -7.42 -4.53 7.12
N VAL A 61 -6.45 -4.01 7.86
CA VAL A 61 -5.29 -3.31 7.31
C VAL A 61 -4.02 -3.78 8.02
N SER A 62 -3.04 -4.23 7.23
CA SER A 62 -1.68 -4.49 7.68
C SER A 62 -0.75 -3.45 7.05
N MET A 63 0.18 -2.93 7.87
CA MET A 63 1.01 -1.81 7.45
C MET A 63 2.35 -1.74 8.16
N VAL A 64 3.26 -1.01 7.52
CA VAL A 64 4.62 -0.77 7.99
C VAL A 64 4.90 0.73 7.86
N ILE A 65 5.60 1.30 8.85
CA ILE A 65 6.10 2.67 8.77
C ILE A 65 7.49 2.65 8.12
N GLU A 66 7.66 3.41 7.06
CA GLU A 66 8.98 3.77 6.55
C GLU A 66 9.49 4.99 7.32
N ALA A 67 10.63 4.81 7.99
CA ALA A 67 11.44 5.85 8.57
C ALA A 67 12.65 6.14 7.67
N LYS A 68 13.17 7.35 7.75
CA LYS A 68 14.28 7.80 6.90
C LYS A 68 15.56 6.97 7.10
N ASP A 69 15.84 6.59 8.34
CA ASP A 69 17.02 5.84 8.77
C ASP A 69 16.77 5.14 10.12
N GLU A 70 17.74 4.38 10.61
CA GLU A 70 17.64 3.64 11.89
C GLU A 70 17.43 4.56 13.10
N SER A 71 17.94 5.79 13.07
CA SER A 71 17.76 6.76 14.17
C SER A 71 16.32 7.26 14.21
N GLU A 72 15.73 7.60 13.06
CA GLU A 72 14.31 7.93 12.98
C GLU A 72 13.43 6.71 13.30
N ALA A 73 13.81 5.50 12.91
CA ALA A 73 13.08 4.28 13.26
C ALA A 73 13.05 4.03 14.78
N ALA A 74 14.13 4.35 15.50
CA ALA A 74 14.14 4.29 16.96
C ALA A 74 13.12 5.27 17.57
N LYS A 75 13.06 6.51 17.07
CA LYS A 75 12.06 7.51 17.51
C LYS A 75 10.62 7.09 17.19
N VAL A 76 10.41 6.39 16.08
CA VAL A 76 9.11 5.79 15.74
C VAL A 76 8.79 4.68 16.75
N SER A 77 9.75 3.80 17.01
CA SER A 77 9.60 2.65 17.91
C SER A 77 9.27 3.07 19.36
N ASP A 78 9.90 4.13 19.85
CA ASP A 78 9.67 4.68 21.20
C ASP A 78 8.23 5.20 21.39
N ARG A 79 7.54 5.54 20.30
CA ARG A 79 6.17 6.09 20.32
C ARG A 79 5.12 5.14 19.76
N LEU A 80 5.42 3.84 19.68
CA LEU A 80 4.48 2.84 19.16
C LEU A 80 3.09 2.85 19.83
N PRO A 81 2.95 3.01 21.16
CA PRO A 81 1.62 3.07 21.78
C PRO A 81 0.74 4.22 21.26
N GLU A 82 1.34 5.39 21.01
CA GLU A 82 0.65 6.57 20.50
C GLU A 82 0.38 6.44 19.00
N LEU A 83 1.30 5.83 18.25
CA LEU A 83 1.09 5.52 16.84
C LEU A 83 -0.03 4.50 16.65
N ARG A 84 -0.16 3.51 17.55
CA ARG A 84 -1.29 2.56 17.54
C ARG A 84 -2.63 3.25 17.73
N SER A 85 -2.74 4.16 18.69
CA SER A 85 -4.00 4.88 18.91
C SER A 85 -4.35 5.80 17.73
N ALA A 86 -3.35 6.48 17.16
CA ALA A 86 -3.52 7.29 15.95
C ALA A 86 -3.95 6.44 14.74
N THR A 87 -3.35 5.25 14.57
CA THR A 87 -3.70 4.31 13.49
C THR A 87 -5.14 3.83 13.63
N LEU A 88 -5.55 3.45 14.83
CA LEU A 88 -6.94 3.02 15.09
C LEU A 88 -7.94 4.15 14.80
N ALA A 89 -7.66 5.36 15.29
CA ALA A 89 -8.52 6.52 15.04
C ALA A 89 -8.65 6.84 13.55
N ALA A 90 -7.53 6.85 12.82
CA ALA A 90 -7.52 7.07 11.37
C ALA A 90 -8.25 5.95 10.61
N ALA A 91 -8.11 4.69 11.03
CA ALA A 91 -8.78 3.56 10.42
C ALA A 91 -10.31 3.65 10.59
N VAL A 92 -10.77 4.01 11.78
CA VAL A 92 -12.20 4.20 12.05
C VAL A 92 -12.78 5.33 11.19
N GLU A 93 -12.07 6.45 11.09
CA GLU A 93 -12.53 7.59 10.28
C GLU A 93 -12.55 7.24 8.78
N TYR A 94 -11.47 6.63 8.25
CA TYR A 94 -11.44 6.14 6.87
C TYR A 94 -12.58 5.15 6.61
N SER A 95 -12.80 4.20 7.51
CA SER A 95 -13.85 3.19 7.39
C SER A 95 -15.23 3.82 7.26
N ARG A 96 -15.49 4.86 8.06
CA ARG A 96 -16.75 5.59 8.06
C ARG A 96 -16.98 6.41 6.79
N LEU A 97 -15.93 7.01 6.24
CA LEU A 97 -16.05 7.96 5.13
C LEU A 97 -15.90 7.31 3.75
N TYR A 98 -15.10 6.25 3.65
CA TYR A 98 -14.58 5.77 2.37
C TYR A 98 -14.64 4.26 2.18
N ALA A 99 -14.84 3.46 3.23
CA ALA A 99 -14.93 2.01 3.09
C ALA A 99 -16.36 1.54 2.82
N SER A 100 -16.46 0.44 2.06
CA SER A 100 -17.70 -0.30 1.85
C SER A 100 -17.39 -1.79 1.80
N ALA A 101 -18.28 -2.62 2.32
CA ALA A 101 -18.15 -4.08 2.22
C ALA A 101 -18.31 -4.61 0.78
N LEU A 102 -18.86 -3.79 -0.12
CA LEU A 102 -19.24 -4.17 -1.48
C LEU A 102 -18.42 -3.43 -2.55
N ALA A 103 -17.47 -2.58 -2.14
CA ALA A 103 -16.62 -1.82 -3.05
C ALA A 103 -15.14 -2.11 -2.77
N PRO A 104 -14.27 -2.01 -3.79
CA PRO A 104 -12.83 -2.06 -3.59
C PRO A 104 -12.35 -0.95 -2.65
N VAL A 105 -11.32 -1.26 -1.85
CA VAL A 105 -10.69 -0.27 -0.97
C VAL A 105 -9.73 0.62 -1.76
N ASP A 106 -9.83 1.93 -1.60
CA ASP A 106 -8.87 2.89 -2.15
C ASP A 106 -7.61 2.94 -1.28
N ALA A 107 -6.65 2.07 -1.61
CA ALA A 107 -5.41 1.91 -0.86
C ALA A 107 -4.52 3.17 -0.87
N GLU A 108 -4.56 3.97 -1.94
CA GLU A 108 -3.77 5.20 -2.04
C GLU A 108 -4.30 6.28 -1.09
N ARG A 109 -5.62 6.45 -1.04
CA ARG A 109 -6.26 7.33 -0.05
C ARG A 109 -5.98 6.85 1.37
N LEU A 110 -6.16 5.55 1.62
CA LEU A 110 -5.89 4.97 2.94
C LEU A 110 -4.45 5.25 3.38
N ARG A 111 -3.48 5.00 2.49
CA ARG A 111 -2.06 5.28 2.72
C ARG A 111 -1.82 6.76 3.03
N GLY A 112 -2.44 7.65 2.28
CA GLY A 112 -2.35 9.10 2.46
C GLY A 112 -2.88 9.55 3.82
N ASP A 113 -4.11 9.15 4.16
CA ASP A 113 -4.77 9.50 5.42
C ASP A 113 -3.99 8.97 6.63
N MET A 114 -3.53 7.72 6.55
CA MET A 114 -2.70 7.09 7.58
C MET A 114 -1.36 7.81 7.74
N THR A 115 -0.69 8.13 6.63
CA THR A 115 0.58 8.87 6.68
C THR A 115 0.39 10.24 7.34
N ALA A 116 -0.69 10.95 7.01
CA ALA A 116 -0.98 12.25 7.60
C ALA A 116 -1.24 12.15 9.10
N ALA A 117 -2.09 11.21 9.54
CA ALA A 117 -2.41 11.00 10.94
C ALA A 117 -1.18 10.59 11.78
N LEU A 118 -0.39 9.64 11.28
CA LEU A 118 0.77 9.13 12.02
C LEU A 118 1.90 10.17 12.09
N LYS A 119 2.07 11.01 11.07
CA LYS A 119 3.00 12.16 11.11
C LYS A 119 2.61 13.20 12.14
N GLN A 120 1.32 13.43 12.37
CA GLN A 120 0.87 14.34 13.42
C GLN A 120 1.24 13.82 14.82
N ALA A 121 1.15 12.51 15.04
CA ALA A 121 1.57 11.88 16.29
C ALA A 121 3.10 11.85 16.44
N ASN A 122 3.82 11.55 15.37
CA ASN A 122 5.28 11.48 15.36
C ASN A 122 5.87 11.97 14.02
N PRO A 123 6.54 13.14 14.00
CA PRO A 123 7.18 13.68 12.80
C PRO A 123 8.30 12.81 12.20
N ALA A 124 8.84 11.82 12.94
CA ALA A 124 9.84 10.86 12.45
C ALA A 124 9.27 9.87 11.42
N VAL A 125 7.94 9.76 11.33
CA VAL A 125 7.25 8.94 10.33
C VAL A 125 7.51 9.51 8.94
N GLY A 126 8.16 8.76 8.06
CA GLY A 126 8.41 9.15 6.66
C GLY A 126 7.17 8.95 5.80
N ARG A 127 6.71 7.71 5.67
CA ARG A 127 5.42 7.34 5.07
C ARG A 127 4.92 6.02 5.62
N VAL A 128 3.63 5.78 5.46
CA VAL A 128 3.03 4.47 5.74
C VAL A 128 3.02 3.66 4.44
N LEU A 129 3.34 2.38 4.56
CA LEU A 129 3.24 1.39 3.51
C LEU A 129 2.12 0.41 3.89
N VAL A 130 1.08 0.33 3.06
CA VAL A 130 0.01 -0.64 3.23
C VAL A 130 0.46 -1.94 2.57
N THR A 131 0.69 -2.97 3.38
CA THR A 131 1.16 -4.28 2.88
C THR A 131 0.00 -5.19 2.53
N GLU A 132 -1.11 -5.07 3.25
CA GLU A 132 -2.35 -5.78 2.96
C GLU A 132 -3.54 -4.91 3.35
N VAL A 133 -4.59 -4.96 2.53
CA VAL A 133 -5.87 -4.35 2.85
C VAL A 133 -7.01 -5.21 2.31
N SER A 134 -8.01 -5.44 3.14
CA SER A 134 -9.22 -6.16 2.75
C SER A 134 -10.45 -5.57 3.41
N ALA A 135 -11.57 -5.59 2.67
CA ALA A 135 -12.88 -5.28 3.18
C ALA A 135 -13.81 -6.45 2.85
N PHE A 136 -14.59 -6.90 3.84
CA PHE A 136 -15.51 -8.02 3.67
C PHE A 136 -16.80 -7.79 4.44
N PRO A 137 -17.95 -8.24 3.91
CA PRO A 137 -19.23 -8.15 4.61
C PRO A 137 -19.26 -9.03 5.86
N VAL A 138 -20.10 -8.64 6.81
CA VAL A 138 -20.43 -9.44 8.01
C VAL A 138 -21.69 -10.26 7.83
#